data_AF-T1ALC3-F1
#
_entry.id   AF-T1ALC3-F1
#
_cell.length_a   1.000
_cell.length_b   1.000
_cell.length_c   1.000
_cell.angle_alpha   90.00
_cell.angle_beta   90.00
_cell.angle_gamma   90.00
#
_symmetry.space_group_name_H-M   'P 1'
#
loop_
_entity.id
_entity.type
_entity.pdbx_description
1 polymer ?
#
loop_
_entity_poly.entity_id
_entity_poly.type
_entity_poly.pdbx_seq_one_letter_code
_entity_poly.pdbx_strand_id
1 'polypeptide(L)'
;QRLAALWDYQTGVPMAGGTQNTASINDTRSDGSQGNIQLILRRHSAWGQSVYLYAQAPGFVCKSICRVPVSVDGGKPRGWAAYLPPTGEPALFIKDDRRFIGMLEKAQVIELRVDLKQGGARTLKYEVGGFKPASFPPLAKKG
;
A
#
# COMPACT_ATOMS: atom_id res chain seq x y z
N GLN A 1 -13.01 13.20 -10.19
CA GLN A 1 -12.56 12.48 -11.40
C GLN A 1 -11.03 12.44 -11.56
N ARG A 2 -10.26 13.48 -11.20
CA ARG A 2 -8.78 13.49 -11.30
C ARG A 2 -8.05 12.52 -10.35
N LEU A 3 -8.45 12.43 -9.09
CA LEU A 3 -7.80 11.54 -8.10
C LEU A 3 -8.04 10.04 -8.36
N ALA A 4 -9.19 9.68 -8.94
CA ALA A 4 -9.47 8.29 -9.30
C ALA A 4 -8.53 7.76 -10.40
N ALA A 5 -7.98 8.65 -11.23
CA ALA A 5 -7.01 8.30 -12.26
C ALA A 5 -5.61 8.00 -11.71
N LEU A 6 -5.35 8.29 -10.43
CA LEU A 6 -4.08 7.94 -9.78
C LEU A 6 -4.03 6.46 -9.37
N TRP A 7 -5.18 5.80 -9.31
CA TRP A 7 -5.28 4.40 -8.94
C TRP A 7 -5.23 3.52 -10.19
N ASP A 8 -4.30 2.58 -10.19
CA ASP A 8 -4.25 1.48 -11.15
C ASP A 8 -4.94 0.25 -10.55
N TYR A 9 -5.91 -0.32 -11.29
CA TYR A 9 -6.65 -1.51 -10.88
C TYR A 9 -6.41 -2.64 -11.88
N GLN A 10 -6.06 -3.81 -11.38
CA GLN A 10 -5.96 -5.02 -12.18
C GLN A 10 -6.81 -6.10 -11.52
N THR A 11 -7.74 -6.69 -12.26
CA THR A 11 -8.68 -7.69 -11.72
C THR A 11 -8.69 -8.94 -12.57
N GLY A 12 -8.78 -10.10 -11.94
CA GLY A 12 -8.86 -11.36 -12.67
C GLY A 12 -7.53 -11.82 -13.27
N VAL A 13 -6.40 -11.25 -12.82
CA VAL A 13 -5.07 -11.58 -13.37
C VAL A 13 -4.67 -12.99 -12.92
N PRO A 14 -4.43 -13.95 -13.83
CA PRO A 14 -3.90 -15.26 -13.46
C PRO A 14 -2.48 -15.14 -12.90
N MET A 15 -2.23 -15.79 -11.77
CA MET A 15 -0.94 -15.84 -11.08
C MET A 15 -0.66 -17.28 -10.61
N ALA A 16 0.57 -17.55 -10.18
CA ALA A 16 0.93 -18.87 -9.65
C ALA A 16 0.00 -19.27 -8.49
N GLY A 17 -0.74 -20.36 -8.67
CA GLY A 17 -1.66 -20.90 -7.66
C GLY A 17 -3.01 -20.19 -7.54
N GLY A 18 -3.33 -19.21 -8.39
CA GLY A 18 -4.61 -18.52 -8.25
C GLY A 18 -4.86 -17.33 -9.18
N THR A 19 -5.83 -16.52 -8.78
CA THR A 19 -6.16 -15.27 -9.43
C THR A 19 -5.88 -14.12 -8.47
N GLN A 20 -5.44 -12.99 -9.03
CA GLN A 20 -5.10 -11.80 -8.29
C GLN A 20 -5.97 -10.61 -8.71
N ASN A 21 -6.38 -9.83 -7.70
CA ASN A 21 -6.82 -8.46 -7.88
C ASN A 21 -5.82 -7.53 -7.18
N THR A 22 -5.50 -6.40 -7.80
CA THR A 22 -4.66 -5.34 -7.22
C THR A 22 -5.32 -3.98 -7.38
N ALA A 23 -5.04 -3.09 -6.43
CA ALA A 23 -5.22 -1.65 -6.55
C ALA A 23 -3.93 -0.99 -6.08
N SER A 24 -3.36 -0.10 -6.90
CA SER A 24 -2.08 0.53 -6.57
C SER A 24 -2.08 2.03 -6.87
N ILE A 25 -1.26 2.77 -6.12
CA ILE A 25 -1.08 4.21 -6.28
C ILE A 25 0.37 4.57 -5.93
N ASN A 26 0.96 5.52 -6.66
CA ASN A 26 2.32 6.01 -6.39
C ASN A 26 2.30 7.12 -5.32
N ASP A 27 3.41 7.29 -4.61
CA ASP A 27 3.57 8.45 -3.72
C ASP A 27 3.56 9.74 -4.55
N THR A 28 3.14 10.85 -3.95
CA THR A 28 3.19 12.18 -4.57
C THR A 28 4.34 12.98 -3.97
N ARG A 29 5.21 13.51 -4.83
CA ARG A 29 6.33 14.37 -4.41
C ARG A 29 5.86 15.78 -4.06
N SER A 30 6.73 16.56 -3.43
CA SER A 30 6.44 17.94 -3.03
C SER A 30 6.13 18.88 -4.19
N ASP A 31 6.64 18.59 -5.39
CA ASP A 31 6.37 19.32 -6.63
C ASP A 31 5.07 18.86 -7.33
N GLY A 32 4.33 17.92 -6.74
CA GLY A 32 3.09 17.35 -7.30
C GLY A 32 3.31 16.24 -8.34
N SER A 33 4.56 15.90 -8.67
CA SER A 33 4.86 14.76 -9.56
C SER A 33 4.66 13.42 -8.85
N GLN A 34 4.42 12.36 -9.63
CA GLN A 34 4.32 11.00 -9.11
C GLN A 34 5.71 10.44 -8.80
N GLY A 35 5.85 9.93 -7.57
CA GLY A 35 7.01 9.24 -7.05
C GLY A 35 7.13 7.81 -7.57
N ASN A 36 7.99 7.04 -6.90
CA ASN A 36 8.40 5.69 -7.31
C ASN A 36 8.17 4.62 -6.23
N ILE A 37 7.50 4.97 -5.13
CA ILE A 37 7.13 4.05 -4.07
C ILE A 37 5.63 3.84 -4.10
N GLN A 38 5.23 2.63 -4.47
CA GLN A 38 3.83 2.29 -4.66
C GLN A 38 3.23 1.80 -3.34
N LEU A 39 2.00 2.24 -3.04
CA LEU A 39 1.12 1.55 -2.12
C LEU A 39 0.31 0.54 -2.91
N ILE A 40 0.36 -0.73 -2.53
CA ILE A 40 -0.31 -1.83 -3.24
C ILE A 40 -1.25 -2.56 -2.29
N LEU A 41 -2.51 -2.63 -2.68
CA LEU A 41 -3.52 -3.52 -2.11
C LEU A 41 -3.59 -4.74 -3.03
N ARG A 42 -3.53 -5.94 -2.44
CA ARG A 42 -3.60 -7.20 -3.18
C ARG A 42 -4.59 -8.13 -2.52
N ARG A 43 -5.41 -8.77 -3.34
CA ARG A 43 -6.15 -9.99 -2.98
C ARG A 43 -5.69 -11.09 -3.90
N HIS A 44 -5.33 -12.24 -3.36
CA HIS A 44 -4.97 -13.45 -4.09
C HIS A 44 -5.76 -14.65 -3.56
N SER A 45 -6.25 -15.51 -4.46
CA SER A 45 -7.20 -16.56 -4.07
C SER A 45 -6.57 -17.62 -3.16
N ALA A 46 -5.26 -17.81 -3.25
CA ALA A 46 -4.52 -18.75 -2.41
C ALA A 46 -3.72 -18.07 -1.27
N TRP A 47 -3.36 -16.79 -1.41
CA TRP A 47 -2.48 -16.11 -0.44
C TRP A 47 -3.24 -15.13 0.47
N GLY A 48 -4.52 -14.88 0.19
CA GLY A 48 -5.33 -13.96 0.96
C GLY A 48 -5.14 -12.49 0.56
N GLN A 49 -5.43 -11.60 1.51
CA GLN A 49 -5.36 -10.16 1.34
C GLN A 49 -4.06 -9.60 1.96
N SER A 50 -3.50 -8.57 1.34
CA SER A 50 -2.32 -7.88 1.87
C SER A 50 -2.27 -6.43 1.42
N VAL A 51 -1.68 -5.57 2.24
CA VAL A 51 -1.33 -4.18 1.91
C VAL A 51 0.17 -4.01 2.13
N TYR A 52 0.87 -3.45 1.15
CA TYR A 52 2.31 -3.23 1.27
C TYR A 52 2.77 -2.02 0.47
N LEU A 53 3.87 -1.42 0.91
CA LEU A 53 4.65 -0.49 0.10
C LEU A 53 5.64 -1.28 -0.74
N TYR A 54 5.89 -0.85 -1.97
CA TYR A 54 6.89 -1.45 -2.87
C TYR A 54 7.78 -0.36 -3.47
N ALA A 55 9.09 -0.58 -3.46
CA ALA A 55 10.09 0.30 -4.06
C ALA A 55 11.03 -0.53 -4.93
N GLN A 56 11.40 -0.08 -6.14
CA GLN A 56 12.28 -0.87 -7.02
C GLN A 56 13.66 -1.17 -6.40
N ALA A 57 14.27 -0.18 -5.74
CA ALA A 57 15.47 -0.29 -4.90
C ALA A 57 15.66 1.02 -4.13
N PRO A 58 16.30 1.05 -2.96
CA PRO A 58 16.93 -0.06 -2.23
C PRO A 58 16.03 -0.70 -1.16
N GLY A 59 14.72 -0.43 -1.18
CA GLY A 59 13.76 -0.99 -0.22
C GLY A 59 13.79 -0.30 1.15
N PHE A 60 13.18 -0.95 2.15
CA PHE A 60 12.86 -0.35 3.45
C PHE A 60 13.70 -0.93 4.59
N VAL A 61 13.86 -0.16 5.66
CA VAL A 61 14.42 -0.62 6.94
C VAL A 61 13.26 -0.92 7.89
N CYS A 62 13.17 -2.15 8.37
CA CYS A 62 12.21 -2.56 9.39
C CYS A 62 12.73 -3.84 10.07
N LYS A 63 12.97 -3.78 11.38
CA LYS A 63 13.45 -4.93 12.16
C LYS A 63 12.27 -5.69 12.74
N SER A 64 12.14 -6.98 12.38
CA SER A 64 11.02 -7.84 12.80
C SER A 64 9.66 -7.19 12.50
N ILE A 65 8.91 -6.81 13.53
CA ILE A 65 7.74 -5.95 13.41
C ILE A 65 8.15 -4.54 13.84
N CYS A 66 8.10 -3.59 12.91
CA CYS A 66 8.30 -2.18 13.20
C CYS A 66 6.96 -1.42 13.25
N ARG A 67 7.03 -0.14 13.65
CA ARG A 67 5.88 0.78 13.64
C ARG A 67 6.09 1.90 12.64
N VAL A 68 5.21 1.97 11.64
CA VAL A 68 5.17 3.04 10.64
C VAL A 68 4.17 4.09 11.10
N PRO A 69 4.59 5.34 11.38
CA PRO A 69 3.66 6.44 11.63
C PRO A 69 2.86 6.74 10.37
N VAL A 70 1.53 6.77 10.50
CA VAL A 70 0.61 7.13 9.43
C VAL A 70 -0.28 8.27 9.88
N SER A 71 -0.20 9.40 9.18
CA SER A 71 -1.14 10.51 9.28
C SER A 71 -2.27 10.31 8.26
N VAL A 72 -3.49 10.69 8.63
CA VAL A 72 -4.68 10.62 7.79
C VAL A 72 -5.30 12.00 7.78
N ASP A 73 -5.47 12.58 6.60
CA ASP A 73 -6.08 13.90 6.38
C ASP A 73 -5.49 15.02 7.26
N GLY A 74 -4.16 14.99 7.45
CA GLY A 74 -3.43 15.97 8.29
C GLY A 74 -3.60 15.76 9.80
N GLY A 75 -4.27 14.69 10.22
CA GLY A 75 -4.47 14.34 11.62
C GLY A 75 -3.20 13.86 12.33
N LYS A 76 -3.30 13.61 13.64
CA LYS A 76 -2.17 13.12 14.44
C LYS A 76 -1.71 11.73 13.96
N PRO A 77 -0.41 11.51 13.68
CA PRO A 77 0.10 10.23 13.24
C PRO A 77 -0.18 9.10 14.23
N ARG A 78 -0.61 7.94 13.72
CA ARG A 78 -0.79 6.70 14.49
C ARG A 78 0.15 5.62 13.98
N GLY A 79 0.73 4.84 14.88
CA GLY A 79 1.68 3.77 14.51
C GLY A 79 0.97 2.52 14.00
N TRP A 80 1.30 2.10 12.78
CA TRP A 80 0.85 0.84 12.17
C TRP A 80 1.96 -0.20 12.22
N ALA A 81 1.62 -1.42 12.61
CA ALA A 81 2.57 -2.53 12.60
C ALA A 81 2.91 -2.91 11.15
N ALA A 82 4.19 -3.01 10.85
CA ALA A 82 4.70 -3.39 9.54
C ALA A 82 5.88 -4.37 9.64
N TYR A 83 6.18 -5.08 8.56
CA TYR A 83 7.27 -6.05 8.49
C TYR A 83 7.83 -6.19 7.07
N LEU A 84 9.09 -6.61 6.98
CA LEU A 84 9.67 -7.04 5.69
C LEU A 84 9.29 -8.50 5.43
N PRO A 85 8.92 -8.85 4.19
CA PRO A 85 8.65 -10.24 3.84
C PRO A 85 9.94 -11.07 3.95
N PRO A 86 9.85 -12.36 4.31
CA PRO A 86 11.03 -13.20 4.48
C PRO A 86 11.75 -13.50 3.15
N THR A 87 11.03 -13.37 2.04
CA THR A 87 11.51 -13.61 0.67
C THR A 87 12.44 -12.50 0.14
N GLY A 88 12.58 -11.38 0.86
CA GLY A 88 13.61 -10.38 0.61
C GLY A 88 13.29 -9.34 -0.45
N GLU A 89 12.10 -9.37 -1.06
CA GLU A 89 11.67 -8.32 -1.98
C GLU A 89 11.65 -6.94 -1.28
N PRO A 90 11.86 -5.84 -2.02
CA PRO A 90 11.89 -4.48 -1.47
C PRO A 90 10.48 -3.96 -1.16
N ALA A 91 9.77 -4.69 -0.30
CA ALA A 91 8.42 -4.38 0.15
C ALA A 91 8.34 -4.24 1.67
N LEU A 92 7.40 -3.41 2.13
CA LEU A 92 7.07 -3.23 3.54
C LEU A 92 5.58 -3.51 3.73
N PHE A 93 5.25 -4.65 4.33
CA PHE A 93 3.89 -5.10 4.53
C PHE A 93 3.27 -4.47 5.77
N ILE A 94 2.01 -4.03 5.66
CA ILE A 94 1.19 -3.59 6.77
C ILE A 94 0.48 -4.82 7.35
N LYS A 95 0.65 -5.07 8.66
CA LYS A 95 0.16 -6.30 9.30
C LYS A 95 -1.35 -6.38 9.42
N ASP A 96 -2.01 -5.25 9.69
CA ASP A 96 -3.47 -5.17 9.80
C ASP A 96 -4.06 -4.57 8.51
N ASP A 97 -3.92 -5.33 7.42
CA ASP A 97 -4.29 -4.91 6.08
C ASP A 97 -5.79 -4.58 5.96
N ARG A 98 -6.65 -5.37 6.63
CA ARG A 98 -8.11 -5.15 6.62
C ARG A 98 -8.48 -3.81 7.24
N ARG A 99 -7.91 -3.48 8.40
CA ARG A 99 -8.14 -2.18 9.04
C ARG A 99 -7.56 -1.04 8.20
N PHE A 100 -6.42 -1.26 7.55
CA PHE A 100 -5.80 -0.26 6.69
C PHE A 100 -6.69 0.08 5.49
N ILE A 101 -7.23 -0.92 4.80
CA ILE A 101 -8.16 -0.71 3.68
C ILE A 101 -9.42 0.02 4.16
N GLY A 102 -10.00 -0.37 5.30
CA GLY A 102 -11.16 0.34 5.85
C GLY A 102 -10.88 1.81 6.24
N MET A 103 -9.63 2.17 6.48
CA MET A 103 -9.20 3.57 6.65
C MET A 103 -9.09 4.28 5.29
N LEU A 104 -8.51 3.63 4.28
CA LEU A 104 -8.38 4.17 2.91
C LEU A 104 -9.73 4.51 2.29
N GLU A 105 -10.77 3.72 2.57
CA GLU A 105 -12.14 3.95 2.10
C GLU A 105 -12.72 5.30 2.53
N LYS A 106 -12.16 5.92 3.57
CA LYS A 106 -12.66 7.16 4.18
C LYS A 106 -11.69 8.34 4.03
N ALA A 107 -10.41 8.06 3.80
CA ALA A 107 -9.35 9.05 3.77
C ALA A 107 -9.31 9.80 2.43
N GLN A 108 -8.88 11.07 2.45
CA GLN A 108 -8.53 11.83 1.24
C GLN A 108 -7.04 11.76 0.95
N VAL A 109 -6.21 11.89 1.99
CA VAL A 109 -4.76 11.86 1.91
C VAL A 109 -4.21 11.07 3.09
N ILE A 110 -3.18 10.27 2.84
CA ILE A 110 -2.40 9.67 3.91
C ILE A 110 -0.91 9.97 3.74
N GLU A 111 -0.21 10.04 4.87
CA GLU A 111 1.24 10.21 4.89
C GLU A 111 1.87 9.14 5.76
N LEU A 112 2.80 8.37 5.20
CA LEU A 112 3.54 7.32 5.91
C LEU A 112 4.99 7.74 6.08
N ARG A 113 5.53 7.68 7.30
CA ARG A 113 6.96 7.90 7.53
C ARG A 113 7.70 6.57 7.57
N VAL A 114 8.62 6.36 6.64
CA VAL A 114 9.41 5.13 6.49
C VAL A 114 10.89 5.41 6.47
N ASP A 115 11.70 4.45 6.90
CA ASP A 115 13.16 4.51 6.76
C ASP A 115 13.59 3.70 5.52
N LEU A 116 14.47 4.26 4.70
CA LEU A 116 14.96 3.63 3.47
C LEU A 116 16.37 3.05 3.66
N LYS A 117 16.68 1.95 2.97
CA LYS A 117 18.01 1.33 3.08
C LYS A 117 19.16 2.20 2.55
N GLN A 118 18.89 3.13 1.63
CA GLN A 118 19.87 4.13 1.17
C GLN A 118 20.17 5.22 2.21
N GLY A 119 19.49 5.18 3.35
CA GLY A 119 19.62 6.16 4.41
C GLY A 119 18.47 7.16 4.43
N GLY A 120 18.16 7.63 5.63
CA GLY A 120 17.17 8.67 5.88
C GLY A 120 15.73 8.16 6.00
N ALA A 121 14.95 8.94 6.73
CA ALA A 121 13.52 8.79 6.81
C ALA A 121 12.86 9.59 5.69
N ARG A 122 11.84 9.01 5.04
CA ARG A 122 11.01 9.66 4.02
C ARG A 122 9.56 9.67 4.45
N THR A 123 8.90 10.81 4.27
CA THR A 123 7.43 10.88 4.36
C THR A 123 6.86 10.66 2.96
N LEU A 124 6.03 9.63 2.81
CA LEU A 124 5.36 9.26 1.58
C LEU A 124 3.92 9.74 1.64
N LYS A 125 3.54 10.66 0.77
CA LYS A 125 2.17 11.18 0.67
C LYS A 125 1.41 10.43 -0.42
N TYR A 126 0.18 10.02 -0.16
CA TYR A 126 -0.71 9.40 -1.13
C TYR A 126 -2.07 10.11 -1.14
N GLU A 127 -2.55 10.49 -2.33
CA GLU A 127 -3.87 11.10 -2.51
C GLU A 127 -4.93 10.00 -2.73
N VAL A 128 -5.34 9.37 -1.63
CA VAL A 128 -6.14 8.15 -1.64
C VAL A 128 -7.64 8.36 -1.81
N GLY A 129 -8.15 9.60 -1.77
CA GLY A 129 -9.58 9.92 -1.88
C GLY A 129 -10.25 9.47 -3.19
N GLY A 130 -9.46 9.06 -4.18
CA GLY A 130 -9.93 8.42 -5.42
C GLY A 130 -10.13 6.90 -5.34
N PHE A 131 -9.88 6.26 -4.19
CA PHE A 131 -9.99 4.82 -4.04
C PHE A 131 -11.44 4.35 -4.26
N LYS A 132 -11.62 3.34 -5.11
CA LYS A 132 -12.92 2.76 -5.47
C LYS A 132 -12.97 1.31 -5.02
N PRO A 133 -13.59 0.99 -3.87
CA PRO A 133 -13.68 -0.38 -3.38
C PRO A 133 -14.34 -1.34 -4.37
N ALA A 134 -15.33 -0.86 -5.14
CA ALA A 134 -15.98 -1.64 -6.19
C ALA A 134 -15.03 -2.07 -7.34
N SER A 135 -13.97 -1.29 -7.59
CA SER A 135 -12.93 -1.61 -8.59
C SER A 135 -11.83 -2.53 -8.03
N PHE A 136 -11.86 -2.81 -6.72
CA PHE A 136 -11.01 -3.79 -6.05
C PHE A 136 -11.91 -4.84 -5.35
N PRO A 137 -12.59 -5.72 -6.10
CA PRO A 137 -13.57 -6.63 -5.54
C PRO A 137 -12.91 -7.76 -4.73
N PRO A 138 -13.63 -8.41 -3.80
CA PRO A 138 -13.17 -9.63 -3.18
C PRO A 138 -12.98 -10.70 -4.26
N LEU A 139 -12.04 -11.61 -4.06
CA LEU A 139 -11.93 -12.77 -4.93
C LEU A 139 -13.04 -13.76 -4.61
N ALA A 140 -13.59 -14.39 -5.64
CA ALA A 140 -14.51 -15.51 -5.45
C ALA A 140 -13.79 -16.55 -4.58
N LYS A 141 -14.40 -16.93 -3.44
CA LYS A 141 -13.93 -18.08 -2.68
C LYS A 141 -14.03 -19.27 -3.61
N LYS A 142 -12.93 -19.99 -3.85
CA LYS A 142 -13.03 -21.35 -4.38
C LYS A 142 -13.88 -22.12 -3.35
N GLY A 143 -15.06 -22.56 -3.78
CA GLY A 143 -15.93 -23.45 -3.01
C GLY A 143 -15.25 -24.78 -2.76
#